data_AF-A0A7V7ZNG0-F1
#
_entry.id   AF-A0A7V7ZNG0-F1
#
_cell.length_a   1.000
_cell.length_b   1.000
_cell.length_c   1.000
_cell.angle_alpha   90.00
_cell.angle_beta   90.00
_cell.angle_gamma   90.00
#
_symmetry.space_group_name_H-M   'P 1'
#
loop_
_entity.id
_entity.type
_entity.pdbx_description
1 polymer ?
#
loop_
_entity_poly.entity_id
_entity_poly.type
_entity_poly.pdbx_seq_one_letter_code
_entity_poly.pdbx_strand_id
1 'polypeptide(L)'
;MPSTYRDIDITFQPREGGRLRFQADSDQGQASGELPDLNADSEFQELLLGLRTDDTSEDDLITLGKKLYSALFQGEMLNLLMRVKGALSEDQGIRLKLRTAPGDAEVAVLPWEFLFDPQLDNPFVLLGISVVRYPQAPVRTPSLECKPPLRLLLTGAQPSDMPNAEVDRELDAVIAALKERKLLDASRIEVVEERHLTRATLQRRLREGFQIWHFAGHGGFSRDKRNGVLFFEDSTGSQDAVSARELGILMSGGGMRLIVLDACESGARASAPFRSISPSLIANGIPAVISMQFAVPEESTTAFAGEFYYALSEGLPIDACVTEGRKAVVGISGLRRPDWGIPTVYTRASDGVLFQLPKQAAADGAAGGINMQGANVQGNVNISSGNSTVSGNTINIGTPSDVQRERESLQQQLSFTRRRSSELQKQKAIFGFSADPSIIIQLEETEKEIAQLEQRLRQLSL
;
A
#
# COMPACT_ATOMS: atom_id res chain seq x y z
N MET A 1 17.75 -8.79 -1.13
CA MET A 1 16.81 -7.82 -0.51
C MET A 1 17.65 -6.75 0.16
N PRO A 2 17.24 -5.47 0.14
CA PRO A 2 17.94 -4.44 0.88
C PRO A 2 17.94 -4.79 2.38
N SER A 3 19.11 -4.99 2.96
CA SER A 3 19.27 -5.13 4.41
C SER A 3 19.40 -3.75 5.07
N THR A 4 19.82 -2.76 4.28
CA THR A 4 20.06 -1.38 4.68
C THR A 4 19.63 -0.41 3.58
N TYR A 5 19.46 0.86 3.93
CA TYR A 5 19.05 1.90 3.00
C TYR A 5 19.98 3.10 3.07
N ARG A 6 20.23 3.72 1.91
CA ARG A 6 20.74 5.08 1.81
C ARG A 6 19.55 6.04 1.75
N ASP A 7 19.55 7.03 2.62
CA ASP A 7 18.43 7.94 2.74
C ASP A 7 18.55 9.13 1.77
N ILE A 8 17.41 9.55 1.23
CA ILE A 8 17.23 10.88 0.64
C ILE A 8 16.14 11.57 1.46
N ASP A 9 16.55 12.54 2.28
CA ASP A 9 15.67 13.33 3.14
C ASP A 9 15.06 14.48 2.37
N ILE A 10 13.79 14.35 1.97
CA ILE A 10 13.04 15.33 1.19
C ILE A 10 12.16 16.15 2.12
N THR A 11 12.52 17.41 2.32
CA THR A 11 11.77 18.36 3.16
C THR A 11 10.97 19.31 2.29
N PHE A 12 9.64 19.22 2.40
CA PHE A 12 8.72 20.14 1.76
C PHE A 12 8.56 21.41 2.61
N GLN A 13 8.63 22.55 1.94
CA GLN A 13 8.45 23.87 2.55
C GLN A 13 7.00 24.35 2.37
N PRO A 14 6.48 25.19 3.29
CA PRO A 14 5.17 25.80 3.14
C PRO A 14 5.02 26.49 1.79
N ARG A 15 3.84 26.34 1.16
CA ARG A 15 3.57 26.96 -0.14
C ARG A 15 3.79 28.48 -0.08
N GLU A 16 4.59 28.99 -1.01
CA GLU A 16 4.80 30.43 -1.20
C GLU A 16 4.40 30.79 -2.64
N GLY A 17 3.42 31.68 -2.81
CA GLY A 17 2.90 32.04 -4.14
C GLY A 17 2.27 30.88 -4.93
N GLY A 18 1.66 29.91 -4.22
CA GLY A 18 1.02 28.73 -4.83
C GLY A 18 1.99 27.60 -5.19
N ARG A 19 3.30 27.81 -5.05
CA ARG A 19 4.32 26.80 -5.38
C ARG A 19 4.76 26.04 -4.15
N LEU A 20 4.93 24.74 -4.32
CA LEU A 20 5.42 23.84 -3.28
C LEU A 20 6.90 23.57 -3.52
N ARG A 21 7.77 24.10 -2.66
CA ARG A 21 9.22 23.89 -2.78
C ARG A 21 9.68 22.73 -1.93
N PHE A 22 10.77 22.10 -2.33
CA PHE A 22 11.44 21.10 -1.52
C PHE A 22 12.96 21.26 -1.54
N GLN A 23 13.57 20.77 -0.48
CA GLN A 23 15.01 20.51 -0.39
C GLN A 23 15.20 19.02 -0.13
N ALA A 24 16.19 18.43 -0.79
CA ALA A 24 16.58 17.05 -0.61
C ALA A 24 18.05 16.98 -0.17
N ASP A 25 18.33 16.17 0.85
CA ASP A 25 19.67 15.93 1.36
C ASP A 25 19.97 14.43 1.38
N SER A 26 21.18 14.06 0.98
CA SER A 26 21.72 12.71 1.15
C SER A 26 23.22 12.77 1.36
N ASP A 27 23.82 11.62 1.68
CA ASP A 27 25.27 11.50 1.75
C ASP A 27 25.98 11.67 0.38
N GLN A 28 25.23 11.76 -0.72
CA GLN A 28 25.70 12.07 -2.08
C GLN A 28 25.38 13.50 -2.53
N GLY A 29 25.05 14.38 -1.59
CA GLY A 29 24.88 15.82 -1.80
C GLY A 29 23.45 16.31 -1.61
N GLN A 30 23.19 17.50 -2.14
CA GLN A 30 21.91 18.20 -1.95
C GLN A 30 21.24 18.47 -3.29
N ALA A 31 19.92 18.67 -3.24
CA ALA A 31 19.12 19.15 -4.36
C ALA A 31 17.99 20.04 -3.85
N SER A 32 17.54 20.94 -4.71
CA SER A 32 16.34 21.74 -4.48
C SER A 32 15.43 21.70 -5.70
N GLY A 33 14.14 21.92 -5.48
CA GLY A 33 13.17 21.91 -6.57
C GLY A 33 11.82 22.45 -6.17
N GLU A 34 10.95 22.56 -7.16
CA GLU A 34 9.55 22.91 -6.99
C GLU A 34 8.70 21.73 -7.52
N LEU A 35 7.69 21.33 -6.77
CA LEU A 35 6.66 20.41 -7.22
C LEU A 35 5.59 21.17 -8.02
N PRO A 36 5.17 20.66 -9.18
CA PRO A 36 4.00 21.20 -9.87
C PRO A 36 2.74 21.02 -9.01
N ASP A 37 1.73 21.85 -9.26
CA ASP A 37 0.43 21.70 -8.60
C ASP A 37 -0.35 20.55 -9.21
N LEU A 38 -0.09 19.33 -8.72
CA LEU A 38 -0.76 18.11 -9.18
C LEU A 38 -2.29 18.16 -8.96
N ASN A 39 -2.77 19.00 -8.05
CA ASN A 39 -4.20 19.21 -7.85
C ASN A 39 -4.86 19.98 -9.00
N ALA A 40 -4.09 20.74 -9.79
CA ALA A 40 -4.58 21.45 -10.97
C ALA A 40 -4.58 20.59 -12.24
N ASP A 41 -3.97 19.40 -12.21
CA ASP A 41 -3.97 18.44 -13.32
C ASP A 41 -5.24 17.57 -13.26
N SER A 42 -6.17 17.79 -14.19
CA SER A 42 -7.46 17.10 -14.23
C SER A 42 -7.32 15.59 -14.46
N GLU A 43 -6.40 15.17 -15.33
CA GLU A 43 -6.13 13.75 -15.58
C GLU A 43 -5.56 13.09 -14.32
N PHE A 44 -4.67 13.78 -13.60
CA PHE A 44 -4.18 13.29 -12.31
C PHE A 44 -5.30 13.14 -11.28
N GLN A 45 -6.26 14.07 -11.22
CA GLN A 45 -7.40 13.96 -10.31
C GLN A 45 -8.34 12.79 -10.68
N GLU A 46 -8.56 12.54 -11.97
CA GLU A 46 -9.34 11.39 -12.44
C GLU A 46 -8.66 10.07 -12.07
N LEU A 47 -7.36 9.94 -12.29
CA LEU A 47 -6.57 8.76 -11.89
C LEU A 47 -6.60 8.54 -10.36
N LEU A 48 -6.49 9.62 -9.58
CA LEU A 48 -6.62 9.53 -8.12
C LEU A 48 -8.03 9.13 -7.67
N LEU A 49 -9.07 9.55 -8.39
CA LEU A 49 -10.44 9.16 -8.09
C LEU A 49 -10.64 7.67 -8.39
N GLY A 50 -10.22 7.21 -9.56
CA GLY A 50 -10.23 5.80 -9.93
C GLY A 50 -9.52 4.94 -8.88
N LEU A 51 -8.33 5.37 -8.43
CA LEU A 51 -7.55 4.66 -7.40
C LEU A 51 -8.33 4.53 -6.07
N ARG A 52 -9.09 5.56 -5.70
CA ARG A 52 -9.91 5.56 -4.46
C ARG A 52 -11.16 4.71 -4.56
N THR A 53 -11.69 4.53 -5.77
CA THR A 53 -12.91 3.77 -6.03
C THR A 53 -12.64 2.36 -6.52
N ASP A 54 -11.37 1.93 -6.50
CA ASP A 54 -10.93 0.64 -7.07
C ASP A 54 -11.37 0.47 -8.54
N ASP A 55 -11.33 1.57 -9.30
CA ASP A 55 -11.67 1.63 -10.72
C ASP A 55 -10.44 2.12 -11.49
N THR A 56 -9.38 1.30 -11.49
CA THR A 56 -8.12 1.58 -12.19
C THR A 56 -7.66 0.37 -13.00
N SER A 57 -7.09 0.64 -14.17
CA SER A 57 -6.31 -0.32 -14.95
C SER A 57 -4.81 -0.23 -14.63
N GLU A 58 -4.03 -1.19 -15.13
CA GLU A 58 -2.56 -1.13 -15.06
C GLU A 58 -1.99 0.11 -15.75
N ASP A 59 -2.55 0.47 -16.91
CA ASP A 59 -2.13 1.67 -17.66
C ASP A 59 -2.42 2.96 -16.87
N ASP A 60 -3.53 3.01 -16.12
CA ASP A 60 -3.86 4.12 -15.24
C ASP A 60 -2.84 4.26 -14.11
N LEU A 61 -2.47 3.13 -13.47
CA LEU A 61 -1.46 3.12 -12.40
C LEU A 61 -0.07 3.52 -12.93
N ILE A 62 0.30 3.06 -14.13
CA ILE A 62 1.53 3.46 -14.81
C ILE A 62 1.52 4.97 -15.09
N THR A 63 0.40 5.49 -15.61
CA THR A 63 0.26 6.91 -15.95
C THR A 63 0.32 7.79 -14.69
N LEU A 64 -0.40 7.40 -13.63
CA LEU A 64 -0.34 8.04 -12.32
C LEU A 64 1.11 8.06 -11.78
N GLY A 65 1.78 6.92 -11.83
CA GLY A 65 3.15 6.77 -11.37
C GLY A 65 4.17 7.60 -12.14
N LYS A 66 4.01 7.71 -13.46
CA LYS A 66 4.85 8.56 -14.33
C LYS A 66 4.64 10.04 -14.03
N LYS A 67 3.41 10.47 -13.72
CA LYS A 67 3.12 11.85 -13.29
C LYS A 67 3.79 12.17 -11.94
N LEU A 68 3.68 11.28 -10.95
CA LEU A 68 4.37 11.42 -9.66
C LEU A 68 5.89 11.47 -9.83
N TYR A 69 6.44 10.59 -10.67
CA TYR A 69 7.88 10.52 -10.93
C TYR A 69 8.38 11.81 -11.56
N SER A 70 7.72 12.27 -12.63
CA SER A 70 8.12 13.48 -13.36
C SER A 70 7.97 14.74 -12.51
N ALA A 71 7.01 14.76 -11.58
CA ALA A 71 6.84 15.87 -10.64
C ALA A 71 8.03 15.99 -9.68
N LEU A 72 8.50 14.87 -9.12
CA LEU A 72 9.55 14.87 -8.09
C LEU A 72 10.97 14.82 -8.67
N PHE A 73 11.23 13.92 -9.62
CA PHE A 73 12.56 13.63 -10.13
C PHE A 73 12.87 14.43 -11.39
N GLN A 74 13.06 15.73 -11.19
CA GLN A 74 13.49 16.67 -12.22
C GLN A 74 14.71 17.47 -11.77
N GLY A 75 15.50 17.99 -12.73
CA GLY A 75 16.64 18.87 -12.47
C GLY A 75 17.62 18.31 -11.44
N GLU A 76 17.91 19.08 -10.40
CA GLU A 76 18.84 18.70 -9.33
C GLU A 76 18.44 17.41 -8.60
N MET A 77 17.13 17.19 -8.42
CA MET A 77 16.62 16.02 -7.71
C MET A 77 16.87 14.73 -8.49
N LEU A 78 16.69 14.75 -9.82
CA LEU A 78 17.03 13.61 -10.67
C LEU A 78 18.54 13.33 -10.63
N ASN A 79 19.37 14.38 -10.68
CA ASN A 79 20.82 14.24 -10.58
C ASN A 79 21.25 13.65 -9.23
N LEU A 80 20.61 14.07 -8.13
CA LEU A 80 20.85 13.50 -6.80
C LEU A 80 20.47 12.02 -6.75
N LEU A 81 19.29 11.65 -7.25
CA LEU A 81 18.85 10.26 -7.33
C LEU A 81 19.87 9.40 -8.10
N MET A 82 20.37 9.87 -9.24
CA MET A 82 21.38 9.14 -10.03
C MET A 82 22.70 8.95 -9.29
N ARG A 83 23.18 9.99 -8.57
CA ARG A 83 24.38 9.86 -7.72
C ARG A 83 24.19 8.85 -6.60
N VAL A 84 23.03 8.86 -5.93
CA VAL A 84 22.71 7.89 -4.88
C VAL A 84 22.63 6.48 -5.45
N LYS A 85 21.91 6.27 -6.57
CA LYS A 85 21.84 4.98 -7.28
C LYS A 85 23.24 4.46 -7.62
N GLY A 86 24.14 5.32 -8.11
CA GLY A 86 25.53 4.95 -8.44
C GLY A 86 26.42 4.62 -7.25
N ALA A 87 26.00 4.94 -6.01
CA ALA A 87 26.75 4.71 -4.79
C ALA A 87 26.24 3.53 -3.94
N LEU A 88 25.20 2.82 -4.40
CA LEU A 88 24.62 1.66 -3.71
C LEU A 88 25.56 0.44 -3.77
N SER A 89 25.67 -0.29 -2.66
CA SER A 89 26.14 -1.69 -2.65
C SER A 89 25.02 -2.66 -3.04
N GLU A 90 25.36 -3.92 -3.33
CA GLU A 90 24.40 -4.95 -3.75
C GLU A 90 23.25 -5.21 -2.74
N ASP A 91 23.49 -4.93 -1.47
CA ASP A 91 22.53 -5.12 -0.36
C ASP A 91 21.87 -3.82 0.12
N GLN A 92 22.09 -2.71 -0.58
CA GLN A 92 21.53 -1.40 -0.25
C GLN A 92 20.37 -1.01 -1.16
N GLY A 93 19.33 -0.44 -0.55
CA GLY A 93 18.24 0.26 -1.23
C GLY A 93 18.32 1.77 -1.04
N ILE A 94 17.39 2.49 -1.63
CA ILE A 94 17.19 3.94 -1.40
C ILE A 94 15.93 4.13 -0.56
N ARG A 95 15.99 4.95 0.49
CA ARG A 95 14.80 5.34 1.25
C ARG A 95 14.52 6.82 1.05
N LEU A 96 13.40 7.12 0.43
CA LEU A 96 12.87 8.48 0.31
C LEU A 96 12.13 8.83 1.60
N LYS A 97 12.72 9.73 2.40
CA LYS A 97 12.12 10.22 3.64
C LYS A 97 11.36 11.51 3.37
N LEU A 98 10.04 11.41 3.27
CA LEU A 98 9.16 12.55 3.04
C LEU A 98 8.90 13.26 4.37
N ARG A 99 9.45 14.47 4.50
CA ARG A 99 9.28 15.34 5.67
C ARG A 99 8.34 16.48 5.28
N THR A 100 7.15 16.48 5.87
CA THR A 100 6.18 17.56 5.70
C THR A 100 6.10 18.41 6.98
N ALA A 101 5.99 19.73 6.80
CA ALA A 101 5.71 20.64 7.89
C ALA A 101 4.24 20.48 8.35
N PRO A 102 3.91 20.81 9.62
CA PRO A 102 2.52 20.88 10.07
C PRO A 102 1.76 21.98 9.29
N GLY A 103 1.07 21.58 8.22
CA GLY A 103 0.37 22.50 7.31
C GLY A 103 0.35 22.02 5.85
N ASP A 104 1.38 21.28 5.41
CA ASP A 104 1.50 20.79 4.04
C ASP A 104 1.04 19.32 3.94
N ALA A 105 -0.15 19.05 4.47
CA ALA A 105 -0.73 17.71 4.46
C ALA A 105 -0.93 17.18 3.03
N GLU A 106 -1.18 18.06 2.05
CA GLU A 106 -1.45 17.71 0.65
C GLU A 106 -0.36 16.83 0.02
N VAL A 107 0.90 17.06 0.37
CA VAL A 107 2.03 16.32 -0.20
C VAL A 107 2.15 14.94 0.42
N ALA A 108 1.95 14.85 1.74
CA ALA A 108 2.01 13.57 2.45
C ALA A 108 0.93 12.59 1.96
N VAL A 109 -0.17 13.11 1.41
CA VAL A 109 -1.33 12.32 1.02
C VAL A 109 -1.33 11.88 -0.44
N LEU A 110 -0.34 12.31 -1.22
CA LEU A 110 -0.13 11.78 -2.55
C LEU A 110 0.30 10.31 -2.46
N PRO A 111 -0.13 9.46 -3.41
CA PRO A 111 0.11 8.03 -3.37
C PRO A 111 1.51 7.71 -3.92
N TRP A 112 2.55 8.22 -3.26
CA TRP A 112 3.96 8.06 -3.65
C TRP A 112 4.39 6.61 -3.81
N GLU A 113 3.67 5.68 -3.21
CA GLU A 113 3.80 4.24 -3.41
C GLU A 113 3.69 3.82 -4.88
N PHE A 114 2.95 4.57 -5.69
CA PHE A 114 2.74 4.27 -7.10
C PHE A 114 3.78 4.92 -8.01
N LEU A 115 4.84 5.54 -7.47
CA LEU A 115 5.96 6.06 -8.27
C LEU A 115 6.41 5.00 -9.30
N PHE A 116 6.54 5.41 -10.56
CA PHE A 116 6.91 4.53 -11.67
C PHE A 116 8.09 5.13 -12.42
N ASP A 117 9.18 4.36 -12.57
CA ASP A 117 10.37 4.82 -13.29
C ASP A 117 10.20 4.56 -14.79
N PRO A 118 10.05 5.60 -15.62
CA PRO A 118 9.84 5.43 -17.06
C PRO A 118 11.06 4.85 -17.79
N GLN A 119 12.25 4.85 -17.19
CA GLN A 119 13.45 4.27 -17.81
C GLN A 119 13.54 2.76 -17.57
N LEU A 120 13.11 2.31 -16.38
CA LEU A 120 13.09 0.89 -16.02
C LEU A 120 11.79 0.18 -16.44
N ASP A 121 10.76 0.97 -16.76
CA ASP A 121 9.41 0.51 -17.06
C ASP A 121 8.84 -0.39 -15.95
N ASN A 122 8.96 0.08 -14.71
CA ASN A 122 8.56 -0.69 -13.52
C ASN A 122 8.17 0.20 -12.33
N PRO A 123 7.28 -0.26 -11.43
CA PRO A 123 7.02 0.43 -10.17
C PRO A 123 8.28 0.58 -9.31
N PHE A 124 8.57 1.82 -8.94
CA PHE A 124 9.82 2.21 -8.31
C PHE A 124 9.98 1.62 -6.91
N VAL A 125 8.88 1.51 -6.16
CA VAL A 125 8.89 1.02 -4.77
C VAL A 125 9.06 -0.50 -4.62
N LEU A 126 9.03 -1.23 -5.74
CA LEU A 126 9.24 -2.68 -5.77
C LEU A 126 10.70 -3.06 -6.05
N LEU A 127 11.49 -2.12 -6.58
CA LEU A 127 12.85 -2.33 -7.08
C LEU A 127 13.94 -1.69 -6.20
N GLY A 128 13.85 -1.90 -4.89
CA GLY A 128 14.89 -1.47 -3.94
C GLY A 128 14.79 0.00 -3.52
N ILE A 129 13.68 0.66 -3.81
CA ILE A 129 13.36 1.99 -3.30
C ILE A 129 12.19 1.90 -2.32
N SER A 130 12.31 2.58 -1.20
CA SER A 130 11.29 2.70 -0.17
C SER A 130 10.83 4.14 -0.06
N VAL A 131 9.55 4.34 0.21
CA VAL A 131 8.98 5.65 0.54
C VAL A 131 8.45 5.58 1.95
N VAL A 132 8.91 6.50 2.80
CA VAL A 132 8.42 6.64 4.18
C VAL A 132 8.04 8.08 4.46
N ARG A 133 6.97 8.27 5.23
CA ARG A 133 6.57 9.57 5.78
C ARG A 133 7.26 9.74 7.13
N TYR A 134 8.05 10.80 7.28
CA TYR A 134 8.91 11.06 8.44
C TYR A 134 8.50 12.38 9.12
N PRO A 135 7.31 12.43 9.79
CA PRO A 135 6.73 13.67 10.31
C PRO A 135 7.61 14.32 11.39
N GLN A 136 7.50 15.61 11.66
CA GLN A 136 8.26 16.23 12.76
C GLN A 136 7.79 15.71 14.14
N ALA A 137 8.72 15.20 14.96
CA ALA A 137 8.48 14.74 16.33
C ALA A 137 9.72 15.03 17.20
N PRO A 138 9.54 15.47 18.46
CA PRO A 138 10.64 15.90 19.32
C PRO A 138 11.48 14.74 19.89
N VAL A 139 10.94 13.52 19.88
CA VAL A 139 11.57 12.36 20.52
C VAL A 139 12.19 11.44 19.47
N ARG A 140 13.46 11.07 19.65
CA ARG A 140 14.05 9.92 18.94
C ARG A 140 13.59 8.65 19.65
N THR A 141 13.07 7.70 18.89
CA THR A 141 12.65 6.42 19.45
C THR A 141 13.66 5.34 19.05
N PRO A 142 14.51 4.87 19.98
CA PRO A 142 15.46 3.81 19.67
C PRO A 142 14.73 2.49 19.40
N SER A 143 15.37 1.64 18.61
CA SER A 143 14.95 0.25 18.43
C SER A 143 14.85 -0.47 19.79
N LEU A 144 13.92 -1.41 19.90
CA LEU A 144 13.75 -2.21 21.11
C LEU A 144 14.55 -3.51 21.00
N GLU A 145 15.42 -3.79 21.97
CA GLU A 145 15.90 -5.15 22.19
C GLU A 145 14.73 -6.03 22.60
N CYS A 146 14.39 -7.00 21.75
CA CYS A 146 13.26 -7.90 21.98
C CYS A 146 13.69 -9.33 21.71
N LYS A 147 13.31 -10.25 22.59
CA LYS A 147 13.47 -11.68 22.34
C LYS A 147 12.17 -12.21 21.74
N PRO A 148 12.22 -13.03 20.68
CA PRO A 148 11.05 -13.74 20.20
C PRO A 148 10.35 -14.51 21.34
N PRO A 149 9.02 -14.66 21.30
CA PRO A 149 8.13 -14.16 20.25
C PRO A 149 7.89 -12.65 20.32
N LEU A 150 7.73 -12.00 19.16
CA LEU A 150 7.13 -10.66 19.10
C LEU A 150 5.66 -10.76 19.49
N ARG A 151 5.21 -9.94 20.44
CA ARG A 151 3.82 -9.99 20.92
C ARG A 151 2.95 -9.01 20.15
N LEU A 152 1.98 -9.56 19.43
CA LEU A 152 0.99 -8.87 18.61
C LEU A 152 -0.36 -8.85 19.32
N LEU A 153 -0.87 -7.65 19.60
CA LEU A 153 -2.26 -7.44 19.97
C LEU A 153 -3.05 -7.22 18.68
N LEU A 154 -3.92 -8.15 18.31
CA LEU A 154 -4.76 -8.10 17.10
C LEU A 154 -6.19 -7.79 17.52
N THR A 155 -6.73 -6.64 17.10
CA THR A 155 -8.00 -6.13 17.64
C THR A 155 -8.95 -5.67 16.55
N GLY A 156 -10.24 -5.92 16.76
CA GLY A 156 -11.33 -5.43 15.95
C GLY A 156 -12.24 -4.46 16.71
N ALA A 157 -12.90 -3.55 15.99
CA ALA A 157 -14.08 -2.85 16.50
C ALA A 157 -15.09 -2.65 15.36
N GLN A 158 -16.31 -3.14 15.54
CA GLN A 158 -17.43 -2.93 14.61
C GLN A 158 -18.63 -2.33 15.36
N PRO A 159 -18.60 -1.02 15.66
CA PRO A 159 -19.75 -0.35 16.24
C PRO A 159 -21.01 -0.51 15.38
N SER A 160 -22.14 -0.79 16.03
CA SER A 160 -23.42 -1.08 15.38
C SER A 160 -24.01 0.11 14.61
N ASP A 161 -23.58 1.33 14.93
CA ASP A 161 -24.00 2.58 14.30
C ASP A 161 -23.08 3.05 13.17
N MET A 162 -22.19 2.18 12.68
CA MET A 162 -21.33 2.41 11.53
C MET A 162 -21.51 1.38 10.41
N PRO A 163 -21.12 1.72 9.17
CA PRO A 163 -21.13 0.76 8.06
C PRO A 163 -20.31 -0.48 8.38
N ASN A 164 -20.67 -1.62 7.80
CA ASN A 164 -19.89 -2.85 7.97
C ASN A 164 -18.50 -2.69 7.32
N ALA A 165 -17.43 -2.82 8.12
CA ALA A 165 -16.04 -2.84 7.66
C ALA A 165 -15.48 -4.26 7.48
N GLU A 166 -16.30 -5.30 7.67
CA GLU A 166 -15.87 -6.70 7.58
C GLU A 166 -14.70 -7.03 8.52
N VAL A 167 -14.70 -6.42 9.72
CA VAL A 167 -13.62 -6.53 10.70
C VAL A 167 -13.20 -7.98 10.96
N ASP A 168 -14.16 -8.88 11.17
CA ASP A 168 -13.85 -10.30 11.41
C ASP A 168 -13.10 -10.95 10.24
N ARG A 169 -13.42 -10.58 8.99
CA ARG A 169 -12.73 -11.07 7.79
C ARG A 169 -11.27 -10.63 7.81
N GLU A 170 -10.99 -9.36 8.12
CA GLU A 170 -9.62 -8.83 8.15
C GLU A 170 -8.79 -9.50 9.27
N LEU A 171 -9.37 -9.67 10.46
CA LEU A 171 -8.68 -10.37 11.54
C LEU A 171 -8.40 -11.84 11.17
N ASP A 172 -9.36 -12.53 10.58
CA ASP A 172 -9.22 -13.92 10.13
C ASP A 172 -8.14 -14.06 9.05
N ALA A 173 -8.08 -13.12 8.09
CA ALA A 173 -7.04 -13.07 7.06
C ALA A 173 -5.64 -12.93 7.66
N VAL A 174 -5.48 -12.05 8.65
CA VAL A 174 -4.19 -11.89 9.37
C VAL A 174 -3.81 -13.18 10.10
N ILE A 175 -4.75 -13.79 10.82
CA ILE A 175 -4.50 -15.04 11.57
C ILE A 175 -4.14 -16.17 10.59
N ALA A 176 -4.84 -16.28 9.47
CA ALA A 176 -4.55 -17.25 8.42
C ALA A 176 -3.13 -17.06 7.88
N ALA A 177 -2.74 -15.83 7.59
CA ALA A 177 -1.40 -15.49 7.11
C ALA A 177 -0.29 -15.87 8.13
N LEU A 178 -0.50 -15.58 9.42
CA LEU A 178 0.44 -15.95 10.48
C LEU A 178 0.60 -17.47 10.61
N LYS A 179 -0.49 -18.23 10.43
CA LYS A 179 -0.49 -19.70 10.45
C LYS A 179 0.19 -20.29 9.21
N GLU A 180 -0.14 -19.80 8.02
CA GLU A 180 0.44 -20.26 6.75
C GLU A 180 1.97 -20.11 6.75
N ARG A 181 2.46 -18.99 7.29
CA ARG A 181 3.89 -18.70 7.44
C ARG A 181 4.54 -19.34 8.67
N LYS A 182 3.80 -20.19 9.40
CA LYS A 182 4.25 -20.92 10.59
C LYS A 182 4.85 -20.02 11.68
N LEU A 183 4.42 -18.76 11.75
CA LEU A 183 4.98 -17.78 12.68
C LEU A 183 4.55 -18.05 14.13
N LEU A 184 3.37 -18.63 14.30
CA LEU A 184 2.85 -19.06 15.60
C LEU A 184 3.57 -20.34 16.08
N ASP A 185 3.61 -21.37 15.22
CA ASP A 185 4.23 -22.66 15.54
C ASP A 185 5.74 -22.53 15.80
N ALA A 186 6.43 -21.65 15.08
CA ALA A 186 7.84 -21.36 15.27
C ALA A 186 8.13 -20.42 16.46
N SER A 187 7.10 -20.01 17.23
CA SER A 187 7.22 -19.04 18.33
C SER A 187 7.94 -17.75 17.92
N ARG A 188 7.73 -17.31 16.67
CA ARG A 188 8.23 -16.03 16.15
C ARG A 188 7.30 -14.90 16.54
N ILE A 189 6.00 -15.16 16.53
CA ILE A 189 4.95 -14.22 16.93
C ILE A 189 3.98 -14.91 17.91
N GLU A 190 3.61 -14.20 18.96
CA GLU A 190 2.51 -14.54 19.86
C GLU A 190 1.38 -13.54 19.58
N VAL A 191 0.17 -14.04 19.28
CA VAL A 191 -0.98 -13.20 18.98
C VAL A 191 -2.03 -13.30 20.09
N VAL A 192 -2.57 -12.16 20.49
CA VAL A 192 -3.75 -12.06 21.37
C VAL A 192 -4.83 -11.31 20.62
N GLU A 193 -6.00 -11.95 20.48
CA GLU A 193 -7.14 -11.41 19.75
C GLU A 193 -8.16 -10.71 20.67
N GLU A 194 -8.67 -9.56 20.24
CA GLU A 194 -9.82 -8.87 20.87
C GLU A 194 -10.74 -8.30 19.78
N ARG A 195 -11.81 -9.01 19.44
CA ARG A 195 -12.70 -8.67 18.31
C ARG A 195 -13.67 -7.50 18.59
N HIS A 196 -13.89 -7.21 19.86
CA HIS A 196 -14.78 -6.14 20.35
C HIS A 196 -13.99 -5.18 21.24
N LEU A 197 -13.21 -4.32 20.61
CA LEU A 197 -12.29 -3.44 21.32
C LEU A 197 -13.05 -2.29 22.00
N THR A 198 -12.88 -2.20 23.31
CA THR A 198 -13.29 -1.06 24.13
C THR A 198 -12.05 -0.37 24.72
N ARG A 199 -12.18 0.88 25.19
CA ARG A 199 -11.09 1.57 25.92
C ARG A 199 -10.59 0.77 27.12
N ALA A 200 -11.51 0.17 27.88
CA ALA A 200 -11.19 -0.61 29.07
C ALA A 200 -10.41 -1.88 28.70
N THR A 201 -10.84 -2.58 27.64
CA THR A 201 -10.14 -3.76 27.12
C THR A 201 -8.74 -3.40 26.64
N LEU A 202 -8.59 -2.33 25.85
CA LEU A 202 -7.28 -1.86 25.39
C LEU A 202 -6.35 -1.55 26.56
N GLN A 203 -6.81 -0.77 27.54
CA GLN A 203 -6.01 -0.40 28.70
C GLN A 203 -5.56 -1.64 29.49
N ARG A 204 -6.43 -2.64 29.67
CA ARG A 204 -6.08 -3.90 30.33
C ARG A 204 -5.01 -4.65 29.54
N ARG A 205 -5.20 -4.83 28.24
CA ARG A 205 -4.25 -5.56 27.37
C ARG A 205 -2.89 -4.89 27.27
N LEU A 206 -2.84 -3.57 27.16
CA LEU A 206 -1.54 -2.86 27.09
C LEU A 206 -0.65 -3.12 28.33
N ARG A 207 -1.22 -3.44 29.50
CA ARG A 207 -0.46 -3.82 30.71
C ARG A 207 0.19 -5.21 30.62
N GLU A 208 -0.30 -6.07 29.74
CA GLU A 208 0.28 -7.40 29.52
C GLU A 208 1.59 -7.32 28.72
N GLY A 209 1.85 -6.21 28.03
CA GLY A 209 3.10 -5.93 27.32
C GLY A 209 3.11 -6.42 25.88
N PHE A 210 2.79 -5.52 24.95
CA PHE A 210 2.79 -5.79 23.51
C PHE A 210 3.77 -4.87 22.78
N GLN A 211 4.39 -5.41 21.71
CA GLN A 211 5.28 -4.65 20.83
C GLN A 211 4.55 -4.15 19.59
N ILE A 212 3.51 -4.86 19.17
CA ILE A 212 2.75 -4.57 17.97
C ILE A 212 1.27 -4.52 18.33
N TRP A 213 0.56 -3.52 17.79
CA TRP A 213 -0.89 -3.46 17.81
C TRP A 213 -1.43 -3.38 16.38
N HIS A 214 -2.20 -4.37 15.95
CA HIS A 214 -2.90 -4.36 14.67
C HIS A 214 -4.38 -4.14 14.95
N PHE A 215 -4.93 -3.03 14.45
CA PHE A 215 -6.32 -2.64 14.60
C PHE A 215 -7.04 -2.70 13.25
N ALA A 216 -8.14 -3.47 13.21
CA ALA A 216 -9.12 -3.47 12.12
C ALA A 216 -10.42 -2.80 12.57
N GLY A 217 -10.99 -1.90 11.75
CA GLY A 217 -12.21 -1.18 12.13
C GLY A 217 -12.41 0.13 11.36
N HIS A 218 -12.76 1.20 12.08
CA HIS A 218 -13.01 2.50 11.46
C HIS A 218 -12.12 3.61 12.00
N GLY A 219 -11.70 4.49 11.10
CA GLY A 219 -11.05 5.75 11.40
C GLY A 219 -11.89 6.92 10.93
N GLY A 220 -11.72 8.07 11.57
CA GLY A 220 -12.45 9.28 11.24
C GLY A 220 -11.77 10.53 11.77
N PHE A 221 -12.56 11.59 11.83
CA PHE A 221 -12.22 12.80 12.55
C PHE A 221 -13.11 12.97 13.78
N SER A 222 -12.58 13.61 14.81
CA SER A 222 -13.36 14.11 15.93
C SER A 222 -14.50 15.03 15.44
N ARG A 223 -15.53 15.24 16.29
CA ARG A 223 -16.71 16.07 15.94
C ARG A 223 -16.34 17.49 15.49
N ASP A 224 -15.26 18.05 16.01
CA ASP A 224 -14.73 19.37 15.63
C ASP A 224 -13.88 19.35 14.34
N LYS A 225 -13.69 18.17 13.74
CA LYS A 225 -12.91 17.88 12.54
C LYS A 225 -11.42 18.24 12.65
N ARG A 226 -10.89 18.38 13.87
CA ARG A 226 -9.50 18.81 14.09
C ARG A 226 -8.52 17.67 14.29
N ASN A 227 -8.98 16.52 14.78
CA ASN A 227 -8.11 15.42 15.18
C ASN A 227 -8.58 14.11 14.54
N GLY A 228 -7.63 13.29 14.10
CA GLY A 228 -7.92 11.91 13.72
C GLY A 228 -8.31 11.08 14.95
N VAL A 229 -9.30 10.20 14.76
CA VAL A 229 -9.79 9.27 15.78
C VAL A 229 -9.93 7.86 15.20
N LEU A 230 -9.76 6.85 16.05
CA LEU A 230 -10.25 5.49 15.80
C LEU A 230 -11.58 5.33 16.54
N PHE A 231 -12.50 4.57 15.97
CA PHE A 231 -13.77 4.29 16.63
C PHE A 231 -13.75 2.90 17.24
N PHE A 232 -13.85 2.86 18.56
CA PHE A 232 -14.00 1.64 19.35
C PHE A 232 -15.47 1.38 19.64
N GLU A 233 -15.75 0.28 20.31
CA GLU A 233 -17.08 -0.01 20.87
C GLU A 233 -17.19 0.54 22.30
N ASP A 234 -18.34 1.15 22.61
CA ASP A 234 -18.73 1.46 23.99
C ASP A 234 -19.48 0.29 24.65
N SER A 235 -19.94 0.47 25.90
CA SER A 235 -20.67 -0.57 26.64
C SER A 235 -22.01 -0.97 26.01
N THR A 236 -22.50 -0.22 25.04
CA THR A 236 -23.74 -0.47 24.29
C THR A 236 -23.49 -1.05 22.89
N GLY A 237 -22.22 -1.18 22.48
CA GLY A 237 -21.84 -1.57 21.11
C GLY A 237 -21.95 -0.42 20.09
N SER A 238 -22.06 0.83 20.56
CA SER A 238 -22.05 2.03 19.71
C SER A 238 -20.63 2.62 19.61
N GLN A 239 -20.42 3.56 18.70
CA GLN A 239 -19.10 4.12 18.45
C GLN A 239 -18.58 4.95 19.64
N ASP A 240 -17.32 4.71 20.01
CA ASP A 240 -16.54 5.53 20.94
C ASP A 240 -15.30 6.06 20.21
N ALA A 241 -15.25 7.36 19.96
CA ALA A 241 -14.14 8.00 19.28
C ALA A 241 -12.94 8.17 20.22
N VAL A 242 -11.79 7.58 19.85
CA VAL A 242 -10.53 7.64 20.59
C VAL A 242 -9.46 8.35 19.75
N SER A 243 -8.92 9.45 20.26
CA SER A 243 -7.91 10.25 19.56
C SER A 243 -6.49 9.68 19.68
N ALA A 244 -5.61 10.07 18.75
CA ALA A 244 -4.18 9.74 18.83
C ALA A 244 -3.50 10.18 20.14
N ARG A 245 -3.95 11.30 20.74
CA ARG A 245 -3.43 11.78 22.02
C ARG A 245 -3.81 10.84 23.16
N GLU A 246 -5.05 10.38 23.19
CA GLU A 246 -5.52 9.41 24.18
C GLU A 246 -4.79 8.06 24.02
N LEU A 247 -4.62 7.59 22.78
CA LEU A 247 -3.84 6.39 22.48
C LEU A 247 -2.37 6.53 22.92
N GLY A 248 -1.75 7.67 22.65
CA GLY A 248 -0.40 7.98 23.10
C GLY A 248 -0.26 7.95 24.62
N ILE A 249 -1.25 8.45 25.36
CA ILE A 249 -1.29 8.37 26.83
C ILE A 249 -1.41 6.91 27.27
N LEU A 250 -2.31 6.13 26.67
CA LEU A 250 -2.53 4.72 27.02
C LEU A 250 -1.30 3.85 26.77
N MET A 251 -0.52 4.16 25.72
CA MET A 251 0.67 3.41 25.32
C MET A 251 1.97 3.96 25.90
N SER A 252 1.90 5.10 26.62
CA SER A 252 3.07 5.75 27.20
C SER A 252 3.76 4.84 28.21
N GLY A 253 5.10 4.78 28.17
CA GLY A 253 5.91 3.93 29.04
C GLY A 253 5.87 2.43 28.70
N GLY A 254 5.17 2.03 27.64
CA GLY A 254 5.06 0.64 27.19
C GLY A 254 6.14 0.21 26.17
N GLY A 255 6.11 -1.09 25.86
CA GLY A 255 6.96 -1.71 24.83
C GLY A 255 6.46 -1.51 23.40
N MET A 256 5.38 -0.76 23.18
CA MET A 256 4.77 -0.58 21.85
C MET A 256 5.77 0.04 20.87
N ARG A 257 5.91 -0.56 19.69
CA ARG A 257 6.80 -0.07 18.64
C ARG A 257 6.12 0.13 17.30
N LEU A 258 5.10 -0.66 17.03
CA LEU A 258 4.42 -0.67 15.74
C LEU A 258 2.91 -0.68 15.95
N ILE A 259 2.22 0.22 15.24
CA ILE A 259 0.79 0.13 15.06
C ILE A 259 0.51 -0.17 13.57
N VAL A 260 -0.32 -1.16 13.29
CA VAL A 260 -0.85 -1.42 11.94
C VAL A 260 -2.33 -1.05 11.96
N LEU A 261 -2.72 -0.10 11.11
CA LEU A 261 -4.09 0.37 10.98
C LEU A 261 -4.68 -0.16 9.68
N ASP A 262 -5.56 -1.14 9.81
CA ASP A 262 -6.42 -1.66 8.76
C ASP A 262 -7.85 -1.20 9.01
N ALA A 263 -8.01 0.11 9.09
CA ALA A 263 -9.31 0.70 9.33
C ALA A 263 -9.78 1.43 8.07
N CYS A 264 -11.07 1.34 7.79
CA CYS A 264 -11.68 1.92 6.60
C CYS A 264 -12.20 3.34 6.92
N GLU A 265 -12.01 4.27 5.98
CA GLU A 265 -12.54 5.63 6.07
C GLU A 265 -14.04 5.60 5.75
N SER A 266 -14.90 5.90 6.72
CA SER A 266 -16.35 5.94 6.49
C SER A 266 -16.75 7.21 5.69
N GLY A 267 -16.79 7.07 4.36
CA GLY A 267 -17.58 7.96 3.48
C GLY A 267 -16.83 8.60 2.30
N ALA A 268 -17.51 8.62 1.15
CA ALA A 268 -17.03 9.06 -0.18
C ALA A 268 -16.63 10.56 -0.34
N ARG A 269 -16.40 11.30 0.76
CA ARG A 269 -15.88 12.69 0.72
C ARG A 269 -14.84 12.99 1.78
N ALA A 270 -14.23 11.99 2.39
CA ALA A 270 -13.14 12.21 3.32
C ALA A 270 -11.81 12.04 2.58
N SER A 271 -11.24 13.11 2.05
CA SER A 271 -9.79 13.15 2.09
C SER A 271 -9.42 13.16 3.58
N ALA A 272 -8.85 12.08 4.11
CA ALA A 272 -7.83 12.12 5.16
C ALA A 272 -8.04 11.79 6.66
N PRO A 273 -8.95 10.90 7.08
CA PRO A 273 -8.91 10.33 8.44
C PRO A 273 -7.57 9.69 8.87
N PHE A 274 -7.01 8.70 8.16
CA PHE A 274 -5.74 8.04 8.58
C PHE A 274 -4.51 8.92 8.35
N ARG A 275 -4.63 9.75 7.32
CA ARG A 275 -3.73 10.85 6.98
C ARG A 275 -3.64 11.88 8.12
N SER A 276 -4.57 11.89 9.09
CA SER A 276 -4.51 12.73 10.29
C SER A 276 -4.09 11.97 11.55
N ILE A 277 -4.48 10.70 11.71
CA ILE A 277 -4.17 9.95 12.93
C ILE A 277 -2.74 9.40 12.96
N SER A 278 -2.21 8.90 11.84
CA SER A 278 -0.88 8.29 11.81
C SER A 278 0.24 9.28 12.11
N PRO A 279 0.29 10.48 11.48
CA PRO A 279 1.22 11.53 11.92
C PRO A 279 1.05 11.90 13.39
N SER A 280 -0.20 11.91 13.89
CA SER A 280 -0.50 12.25 15.29
C SER A 280 -0.01 11.16 16.25
N LEU A 281 -0.15 9.87 15.91
CA LEU A 281 0.37 8.76 16.70
C LEU A 281 1.90 8.82 16.79
N ILE A 282 2.57 9.12 15.68
CA ILE A 282 4.02 9.36 15.66
C ILE A 282 4.39 10.54 16.55
N ALA A 283 3.66 11.66 16.44
CA ALA A 283 3.89 12.84 17.28
C ALA A 283 3.65 12.58 18.78
N ASN A 284 2.83 11.58 19.12
CA ASN A 284 2.57 11.13 20.49
C ASN A 284 3.46 9.96 20.93
N GLY A 285 4.57 9.71 20.23
CA GLY A 285 5.65 8.83 20.70
C GLY A 285 5.64 7.40 20.16
N ILE A 286 4.71 7.05 19.27
CA ILE A 286 4.74 5.75 18.59
C ILE A 286 5.86 5.77 17.53
N PRO A 287 6.81 4.82 17.50
CA PRO A 287 7.90 4.89 16.55
C PRO A 287 7.49 4.63 15.10
N ALA A 288 6.53 3.75 14.84
CA ALA A 288 6.08 3.44 13.49
C ALA A 288 4.59 3.12 13.43
N VAL A 289 3.96 3.56 12.34
CA VAL A 289 2.58 3.26 11.99
C VAL A 289 2.52 2.82 10.53
N ILE A 290 1.94 1.65 10.27
CA ILE A 290 1.47 1.27 8.94
C ILE A 290 0.00 1.64 8.81
N SER A 291 -0.38 2.22 7.68
CA SER A 291 -1.77 2.60 7.43
C SER A 291 -2.21 2.19 6.04
N MET A 292 -3.31 1.45 5.99
CA MET A 292 -3.99 1.15 4.73
C MET A 292 -4.71 2.43 4.25
N GLN A 293 -4.52 2.80 2.99
CA GLN A 293 -5.13 4.00 2.41
C GLN A 293 -6.53 3.76 1.88
N PHE A 294 -6.84 2.53 1.46
CA PHE A 294 -8.09 2.09 0.85
C PHE A 294 -8.45 0.70 1.37
N ALA A 295 -9.67 0.25 1.09
CA ALA A 295 -10.09 -1.12 1.38
C ALA A 295 -9.24 -2.12 0.58
N VAL A 296 -8.90 -3.24 1.19
CA VAL A 296 -8.04 -4.28 0.60
C VAL A 296 -8.83 -5.59 0.50
N PRO A 297 -8.79 -6.30 -0.65
CA PRO A 297 -9.36 -7.64 -0.75
C PRO A 297 -8.70 -8.64 0.21
N GLU A 298 -9.44 -9.63 0.68
CA GLU A 298 -8.96 -10.64 1.65
C GLU A 298 -7.69 -11.36 1.18
N GLU A 299 -7.63 -11.73 -0.10
CA GLU A 299 -6.43 -12.37 -0.67
C GLU A 299 -5.18 -11.49 -0.55
N SER A 300 -5.35 -10.18 -0.76
CA SER A 300 -4.29 -9.18 -0.68
C SER A 300 -3.90 -8.89 0.77
N THR A 301 -4.86 -8.83 1.70
CA THR A 301 -4.60 -8.74 3.15
C THR A 301 -3.79 -9.94 3.62
N THR A 302 -4.19 -11.16 3.23
CA THR A 302 -3.50 -12.40 3.62
C THR A 302 -2.07 -12.43 3.08
N ALA A 303 -1.89 -12.15 1.78
CA ALA A 303 -0.58 -12.14 1.15
C ALA A 303 0.35 -11.09 1.77
N PHE A 304 -0.14 -9.86 1.96
CA PHE A 304 0.61 -8.77 2.57
C PHE A 304 1.01 -9.12 4.00
N ALA A 305 0.04 -9.47 4.86
CA ALA A 305 0.28 -9.74 6.28
C ALA A 305 1.27 -10.89 6.47
N GLY A 306 1.18 -11.94 5.65
CA GLY A 306 2.06 -13.10 5.72
C GLY A 306 3.52 -12.72 5.56
N GLU A 307 3.88 -12.07 4.44
CA GLU A 307 5.27 -11.68 4.18
C GLU A 307 5.71 -10.51 5.07
N PHE A 308 4.82 -9.56 5.36
CA PHE A 308 5.11 -8.44 6.25
C PHE A 308 5.53 -8.91 7.65
N TYR A 309 4.70 -9.75 8.29
CA TYR A 309 5.01 -10.26 9.64
C TYR A 309 6.15 -11.26 9.64
N TYR A 310 6.34 -12.01 8.55
CA TYR A 310 7.49 -12.89 8.39
C TYR A 310 8.80 -12.06 8.37
N ALA A 311 8.90 -11.07 7.49
CA ALA A 311 10.04 -10.16 7.39
C ALA A 311 10.29 -9.39 8.70
N LEU A 312 9.22 -8.95 9.38
CA LEU A 312 9.32 -8.26 10.67
C LEU A 312 9.91 -9.17 11.75
N SER A 313 9.55 -10.47 11.73
CA SER A 313 10.08 -11.47 12.64
C SER A 313 11.54 -11.88 12.36
N GLU A 314 12.09 -11.46 11.21
CA GLU A 314 13.52 -11.56 10.88
C GLU A 314 14.31 -10.31 11.31
N GLY A 315 13.62 -9.29 11.83
CA GLY A 315 14.26 -8.05 12.31
C GLY A 315 14.62 -7.10 11.18
N LEU A 316 14.01 -7.26 9.99
CA LEU A 316 14.23 -6.35 8.87
C LEU A 316 13.68 -4.94 9.17
N PRO A 317 14.24 -3.89 8.51
CA PRO A 317 13.65 -2.56 8.57
C PRO A 317 12.17 -2.57 8.18
N ILE A 318 11.35 -1.76 8.84
CA ILE A 318 9.88 -1.75 8.67
C ILE A 318 9.47 -1.53 7.21
N ASP A 319 10.23 -0.74 6.48
CA ASP A 319 9.97 -0.45 5.09
C ASP A 319 10.39 -1.59 4.15
N ALA A 320 11.46 -2.34 4.47
CA ALA A 320 11.74 -3.60 3.79
C ALA A 320 10.60 -4.61 4.02
N CYS A 321 10.07 -4.68 5.25
CA CYS A 321 8.93 -5.54 5.57
C CYS A 321 7.70 -5.18 4.72
N VAL A 322 7.41 -3.89 4.56
CA VAL A 322 6.33 -3.43 3.68
C VAL A 322 6.63 -3.78 2.23
N THR A 323 7.84 -3.52 1.72
CA THR A 323 8.20 -3.89 0.35
C THR A 323 8.01 -5.38 0.05
N GLU A 324 8.37 -6.28 0.97
CA GLU A 324 8.13 -7.72 0.78
C GLU A 324 6.63 -8.05 0.81
N GLY A 325 5.85 -7.42 1.71
CA GLY A 325 4.39 -7.49 1.66
C GLY A 325 3.80 -7.04 0.32
N ARG A 326 4.30 -5.93 -0.26
CA ARG A 326 3.85 -5.44 -1.58
C ARG A 326 4.16 -6.44 -2.69
N LYS A 327 5.35 -7.03 -2.68
CA LYS A 327 5.74 -8.06 -3.66
C LYS A 327 4.87 -9.30 -3.54
N ALA A 328 4.47 -9.69 -2.33
CA ALA A 328 3.55 -10.80 -2.09
C ALA A 328 2.21 -10.57 -2.79
N VAL A 329 1.66 -9.36 -2.63
CA VAL A 329 0.41 -8.93 -3.30
C VAL A 329 0.58 -8.97 -4.82
N VAL A 330 1.67 -8.40 -5.36
CA VAL A 330 1.96 -8.49 -6.80
C VAL A 330 2.08 -9.94 -7.27
N GLY A 331 2.63 -10.83 -6.45
CA GLY A 331 2.75 -12.25 -6.76
C GLY A 331 1.41 -12.97 -6.97
N ILE A 332 0.33 -12.49 -6.36
CA ILE A 332 -1.02 -13.09 -6.49
C ILE A 332 -1.91 -12.35 -7.49
N SER A 333 -1.79 -11.03 -7.61
CA SER A 333 -2.71 -10.20 -8.42
C SER A 333 -2.06 -9.55 -9.64
N GLY A 334 -0.73 -9.65 -9.78
CA GLY A 334 0.04 -8.85 -10.73
C GLY A 334 -0.02 -7.35 -10.39
N LEU A 335 0.37 -6.53 -11.36
CA LEU A 335 0.40 -5.05 -11.23
C LEU A 335 -0.94 -4.37 -11.57
N ARG A 336 -1.93 -5.13 -12.03
CA ARG A 336 -3.23 -4.60 -12.49
C ARG A 336 -4.06 -4.00 -11.38
N ARG A 337 -3.98 -4.57 -10.18
CA ARG A 337 -4.71 -4.09 -9.00
C ARG A 337 -3.85 -3.12 -8.21
N PRO A 338 -4.45 -2.07 -7.62
CA PRO A 338 -3.71 -1.10 -6.82
C PRO A 338 -3.30 -1.61 -5.44
N ASP A 339 -3.78 -2.78 -5.03
CA ASP A 339 -3.65 -3.37 -3.68
C ASP A 339 -2.24 -3.27 -3.10
N TRP A 340 -1.22 -3.53 -3.92
CA TRP A 340 0.19 -3.49 -3.52
C TRP A 340 0.67 -2.09 -3.10
N GLY A 341 0.05 -1.02 -3.60
CA GLY A 341 0.39 0.37 -3.27
C GLY A 341 -0.42 0.96 -2.11
N ILE A 342 -1.38 0.20 -1.56
CA ILE A 342 -2.25 0.66 -0.47
C ILE A 342 -1.49 0.93 0.84
N PRO A 343 -0.61 0.03 1.33
CA PRO A 343 0.04 0.20 2.62
C PRO A 343 1.05 1.35 2.63
N THR A 344 0.91 2.28 3.57
CA THR A 344 1.83 3.41 3.77
C THR A 344 2.63 3.27 5.06
N VAL A 345 3.86 3.81 5.06
CA VAL A 345 4.74 3.81 6.25
C VAL A 345 4.86 5.22 6.80
N TYR A 346 4.52 5.38 8.08
CA TYR A 346 4.92 6.53 8.91
C TYR A 346 5.91 6.05 9.94
N THR A 347 7.07 6.71 10.06
CA THR A 347 8.09 6.24 11.01
C THR A 347 8.97 7.36 11.55
N ARG A 348 9.51 7.12 12.73
CA ARG A 348 10.61 7.88 13.35
C ARG A 348 11.83 7.05 13.70
N ALA A 349 11.82 5.75 13.41
CA ALA A 349 13.04 4.95 13.39
C ALA A 349 13.95 5.45 12.27
N SER A 350 15.16 5.92 12.60
CA SER A 350 16.06 6.55 11.62
C SER A 350 16.54 5.58 10.55
N ASP A 351 16.78 4.32 10.92
CA ASP A 351 17.21 3.22 10.05
C ASP A 351 16.05 2.29 9.66
N GLY A 352 14.83 2.56 10.16
CA GLY A 352 13.65 1.72 9.97
C GLY A 352 13.60 0.47 10.85
N VAL A 353 14.64 0.17 11.65
CA VAL A 353 14.70 -1.03 12.48
C VAL A 353 13.94 -0.81 13.78
N LEU A 354 12.87 -1.58 14.00
CA LEU A 354 12.03 -1.46 15.21
C LEU A 354 12.46 -2.43 16.31
N PHE A 355 12.94 -3.61 15.91
CA PHE A 355 13.26 -4.72 16.81
C PHE A 355 14.68 -5.21 16.58
N GLN A 356 15.49 -5.23 17.63
CA GLN A 356 16.77 -5.93 17.62
C GLN A 356 16.53 -7.35 18.15
N LEU A 357 16.48 -8.30 17.23
CA LEU A 357 16.29 -9.71 17.55
C LEU A 357 17.67 -10.40 17.73
N PRO A 358 17.77 -11.43 18.59
CA PRO A 358 18.99 -12.22 18.69
C PRO A 358 19.31 -12.80 17.32
N LYS A 359 20.56 -12.62 16.84
CA LYS A 359 21.03 -13.34 15.65
C LYS A 359 20.86 -14.83 15.93
N GLN A 360 20.10 -15.52 15.09
CA GLN A 360 20.10 -16.98 15.10
C GLN A 360 21.55 -17.41 14.95
N ALA A 361 22.09 -18.12 15.94
CA ALA A 361 23.41 -18.71 15.80
C ALA A 361 23.38 -19.54 14.52
N ALA A 362 24.26 -19.24 13.57
CA ALA A 362 24.47 -20.10 12.43
C ALA A 362 24.63 -21.51 12.99
N ALA A 363 23.82 -22.45 12.49
CA ALA A 363 23.98 -23.85 12.82
C ALA A 363 25.30 -24.33 12.21
N ASP A 364 26.42 -24.00 12.87
CA ASP A 364 27.73 -24.49 12.53
C ASP A 364 27.82 -25.95 12.99
N GLY A 365 28.02 -26.84 12.01
CA GLY A 365 28.77 -28.07 12.23
C GLY A 365 27.97 -29.35 12.47
N ALA A 366 27.25 -29.82 11.46
CA ALA A 366 27.14 -31.27 11.21
C ALA A 366 27.54 -31.55 9.75
N ALA A 367 28.82 -31.36 9.46
CA ALA A 367 29.46 -31.90 8.27
C ALA A 367 29.54 -33.43 8.39
N GLY A 368 28.44 -34.12 8.08
CA GLY A 368 28.46 -35.53 7.69
C GLY A 368 28.96 -35.60 6.26
N GLY A 369 30.27 -35.76 6.07
CA GLY A 369 30.87 -35.92 4.76
C GLY A 369 30.32 -37.16 4.05
N ILE A 370 29.70 -36.95 2.87
CA ILE A 370 29.53 -38.02 1.88
C ILE A 370 30.33 -37.60 0.65
N ASN A 371 31.42 -38.33 0.46
CA ASN A 371 32.33 -38.27 -0.67
C ASN A 371 31.66 -39.01 -1.85
N MET A 372 31.35 -38.34 -2.96
CA MET A 372 31.03 -39.02 -4.22
C MET A 372 31.95 -38.54 -5.33
N GLN A 373 32.88 -39.41 -5.69
CA GLN A 373 33.66 -39.35 -6.91
C GLN A 373 32.79 -39.76 -8.12
N GLY A 374 32.87 -38.92 -9.15
CA GLY A 374 32.71 -39.18 -10.59
C GLY A 374 31.85 -40.35 -11.11
N ALA A 375 30.81 -40.00 -11.87
CA ALA A 375 30.40 -40.77 -13.04
C ALA A 375 29.90 -39.81 -14.14
N ASN A 376 30.66 -39.76 -15.23
CA ASN A 376 30.34 -39.08 -16.49
C ASN A 376 29.21 -39.83 -17.20
N VAL A 377 28.14 -39.14 -17.62
CA VAL A 377 27.21 -39.63 -18.64
C VAL A 377 26.96 -38.52 -19.65
N GLN A 378 27.45 -38.72 -20.87
CA GLN A 378 27.20 -37.90 -22.06
C GLN A 378 25.77 -38.12 -22.56
N GLY A 379 25.07 -37.03 -22.87
CA GLY A 379 23.81 -37.04 -23.62
C GLY A 379 23.74 -35.83 -24.54
N ASN A 380 23.80 -36.07 -25.86
CA ASN A 380 23.75 -35.07 -26.93
C ASN A 380 22.41 -34.34 -26.99
N VAL A 381 22.43 -33.02 -27.25
CA VAL A 381 21.27 -32.26 -27.75
C VAL A 381 21.68 -31.60 -29.08
N ASN A 382 20.94 -31.95 -30.14
CA ASN A 382 21.08 -31.41 -31.49
C ASN A 382 20.52 -29.97 -31.57
N ILE A 383 21.25 -29.09 -32.26
CA ILE A 383 20.81 -27.76 -32.71
C ILE A 383 20.47 -27.87 -34.20
N SER A 384 19.31 -27.35 -34.61
CA SER A 384 19.04 -27.07 -36.03
C SER A 384 18.55 -25.63 -36.22
N SER A 385 19.22 -24.93 -37.13
CA SER A 385 18.92 -23.60 -37.64
C SER A 385 18.21 -23.70 -39.00
N GLY A 386 17.20 -22.87 -39.26
CA GLY A 386 16.53 -22.76 -40.56
C GLY A 386 16.16 -21.32 -40.92
N ASN A 387 16.49 -20.93 -42.16
CA ASN A 387 16.57 -19.59 -42.73
C ASN A 387 15.24 -18.86 -43.01
N SER A 388 15.39 -17.54 -43.22
CA SER A 388 14.43 -16.50 -43.61
C SER A 388 13.86 -16.58 -45.04
N THR A 389 12.70 -15.92 -45.25
CA THR A 389 12.32 -15.25 -46.51
C THR A 389 11.37 -14.07 -46.27
N VAL A 390 11.50 -13.01 -47.08
CA VAL A 390 10.66 -11.78 -47.12
C VAL A 390 9.87 -11.74 -48.44
N SER A 391 8.60 -11.30 -48.41
CA SER A 391 8.02 -10.26 -49.30
C SER A 391 6.48 -10.25 -49.30
N GLY A 392 5.87 -9.05 -49.33
CA GLY A 392 4.55 -8.83 -49.96
C GLY A 392 3.53 -8.02 -49.15
N ASN A 393 3.27 -6.77 -49.57
CA ASN A 393 2.14 -5.94 -49.12
C ASN A 393 0.79 -6.64 -49.35
N THR A 394 -0.08 -6.68 -48.34
CA THR A 394 -1.53 -6.92 -48.49
C THR A 394 -2.28 -6.19 -47.37
N ILE A 395 -3.44 -5.63 -47.73
CA ILE A 395 -4.34 -4.88 -46.85
C ILE A 395 -4.80 -5.79 -45.69
N ASN A 396 -4.53 -5.37 -44.45
CA ASN A 396 -4.84 -6.14 -43.24
C ASN A 396 -6.36 -6.20 -43.02
N ILE A 397 -6.97 -7.32 -43.40
CA ILE A 397 -8.14 -7.84 -42.70
C ILE A 397 -7.54 -8.70 -41.58
N GLY A 398 -7.78 -8.32 -40.32
CA GLY A 398 -7.16 -8.93 -39.14
C GLY A 398 -7.22 -10.47 -39.16
N THR A 399 -6.21 -11.12 -38.60
CA THR A 399 -6.19 -12.59 -38.57
C THR A 399 -7.38 -13.10 -37.75
N PRO A 400 -7.86 -14.34 -37.96
CA PRO A 400 -8.93 -14.92 -37.13
C PRO A 400 -8.64 -14.86 -35.62
N SER A 401 -7.35 -14.79 -35.23
CA SER A 401 -6.91 -14.64 -33.84
C SER A 401 -7.06 -13.20 -33.29
N ASP A 402 -7.07 -12.19 -34.15
CA ASP A 402 -7.23 -10.78 -33.77
C ASP A 402 -8.72 -10.42 -33.64
N VAL A 403 -9.56 -10.93 -34.56
CA VAL A 403 -11.03 -10.80 -34.47
C VAL A 403 -11.57 -11.48 -33.21
N GLN A 404 -11.01 -12.65 -32.86
CA GLN A 404 -11.38 -13.35 -31.62
C GLN A 404 -10.98 -12.55 -30.37
N ARG A 405 -9.78 -11.96 -30.34
CA ARG A 405 -9.32 -11.10 -29.23
C ARG A 405 -10.14 -9.81 -29.12
N GLU A 406 -10.48 -9.15 -30.23
CA GLU A 406 -11.36 -7.97 -30.20
C GLU A 406 -12.77 -8.33 -29.73
N ARG A 407 -13.29 -9.49 -30.13
CA ARG A 407 -14.58 -10.01 -29.67
C ARG A 407 -14.59 -10.28 -28.17
N GLU A 408 -13.56 -10.93 -27.64
CA GLU A 408 -13.43 -11.19 -26.20
C GLU A 408 -13.34 -9.89 -25.40
N SER A 409 -12.56 -8.92 -25.88
CA SER A 409 -12.47 -7.57 -25.28
C SER A 409 -13.82 -6.85 -25.25
N LEU A 410 -14.55 -6.82 -26.38
CA LEU A 410 -15.87 -6.20 -26.45
C LEU A 410 -16.93 -6.93 -25.59
N GLN A 411 -16.84 -8.26 -25.46
CA GLN A 411 -17.70 -9.02 -24.56
C GLN A 411 -17.43 -8.68 -23.09
N GLN A 412 -16.15 -8.49 -22.72
CA GLN A 412 -15.77 -8.07 -21.37
C GLN A 412 -16.25 -6.64 -21.07
N GLN A 413 -16.01 -5.69 -21.98
CA GLN A 413 -16.53 -4.32 -21.87
C GLN A 413 -18.06 -4.30 -21.73
N LEU A 414 -18.77 -5.03 -22.59
CA LEU A 414 -20.23 -5.14 -22.51
C LEU A 414 -20.71 -5.71 -21.17
N SER A 415 -19.99 -6.69 -20.60
CA SER A 415 -20.32 -7.26 -19.29
C SER A 415 -20.15 -6.24 -18.16
N PHE A 416 -19.10 -5.42 -18.20
CA PHE A 416 -18.83 -4.37 -17.23
C PHE A 416 -19.85 -3.24 -17.32
N THR A 417 -20.09 -2.72 -18.53
CA THR A 417 -21.06 -1.64 -18.77
C THR A 417 -22.48 -2.05 -18.37
N ARG A 418 -22.86 -3.33 -18.56
CA ARG A 418 -24.14 -3.88 -18.06
C ARG A 418 -24.22 -3.94 -16.53
N ARG A 419 -23.13 -4.27 -15.84
CA ARG A 419 -23.08 -4.22 -14.37
C ARG A 419 -23.24 -2.78 -13.86
N ARG A 420 -22.55 -1.81 -14.49
CA ARG A 420 -22.70 -0.37 -14.18
C ARG A 420 -24.14 0.11 -14.39
N SER A 421 -24.77 -0.26 -15.52
CA SER A 421 -26.18 0.06 -15.78
C SER A 421 -27.12 -0.52 -14.71
N SER A 422 -26.90 -1.78 -14.30
CA SER A 422 -27.70 -2.42 -13.25
C SER A 422 -27.57 -1.70 -11.90
N GLU A 423 -26.37 -1.22 -11.55
CA GLU A 423 -26.16 -0.49 -10.30
C GLU A 423 -26.80 0.90 -10.32
N LEU A 424 -26.68 1.63 -11.43
CA LEU A 424 -27.37 2.91 -11.63
C LEU A 424 -28.89 2.76 -11.60
N GLN A 425 -29.44 1.65 -12.12
CA GLN A 425 -30.86 1.32 -12.01
C GLN A 425 -31.29 1.06 -10.56
N LYS A 426 -30.48 0.38 -9.75
CA LYS A 426 -30.75 0.21 -8.31
C LYS A 426 -30.73 1.54 -7.56
N GLN A 427 -29.73 2.39 -7.82
CA GLN A 427 -29.66 3.71 -7.21
C GLN A 427 -30.88 4.57 -7.58
N LYS A 428 -31.27 4.58 -8.85
CA LYS A 428 -32.50 5.25 -9.30
C LYS A 428 -33.75 4.69 -8.61
N ALA A 429 -33.83 3.37 -8.39
CA ALA A 429 -34.95 2.72 -7.70
C ALA A 429 -35.02 3.07 -6.21
N ILE A 430 -33.88 3.24 -5.54
CA ILE A 430 -33.79 3.62 -4.11
C ILE A 430 -34.33 5.04 -3.89
N PHE A 431 -34.03 5.98 -4.81
CA PHE A 431 -34.37 7.40 -4.63
C PHE A 431 -35.60 7.87 -5.42
N GLY A 432 -36.13 7.06 -6.33
CA GLY A 432 -37.37 7.36 -7.08
C GLY A 432 -37.31 8.70 -7.82
N PHE A 433 -38.34 9.54 -7.64
CA PHE A 433 -38.40 10.90 -8.22
C PHE A 433 -37.40 11.89 -7.61
N SER A 434 -36.71 11.51 -6.53
CA SER A 434 -35.68 12.31 -5.86
C SER A 434 -34.25 11.88 -6.23
N ALA A 435 -34.09 10.97 -7.20
CA ALA A 435 -32.78 10.59 -7.72
C ALA A 435 -32.07 11.81 -8.32
N ASP A 436 -30.79 11.96 -8.01
CA ASP A 436 -29.95 13.04 -8.55
C ASP A 436 -30.02 13.01 -10.10
N PRO A 437 -30.27 14.16 -10.77
CA PRO A 437 -30.26 14.24 -12.23
C PRO A 437 -29.00 13.64 -12.88
N SER A 438 -27.86 13.64 -12.19
CA SER A 438 -26.62 13.01 -12.68
C SER A 438 -26.76 11.50 -12.86
N ILE A 439 -27.52 10.80 -12.00
CA ILE A 439 -27.75 9.35 -12.09
C ILE A 439 -28.60 9.01 -13.31
N ILE A 440 -29.58 9.86 -13.62
CA ILE A 440 -30.45 9.69 -14.80
C ILE A 440 -29.62 9.88 -16.08
N ILE A 441 -28.79 10.92 -16.13
CA ILE A 441 -27.90 11.19 -17.28
C ILE A 441 -26.89 10.05 -17.46
N GLN A 442 -26.22 9.61 -16.39
CA GLN A 442 -25.26 8.51 -16.43
C GLN A 442 -25.90 7.18 -16.86
N LEU A 443 -27.16 6.93 -16.45
CA LEU A 443 -27.89 5.74 -16.88
C LEU A 443 -28.18 5.79 -18.39
N GLU A 444 -28.66 6.92 -18.91
CA GLU A 444 -28.89 7.10 -20.36
C GLU A 444 -27.62 6.98 -21.19
N GLU A 445 -26.50 7.53 -20.70
CA GLU A 445 -25.19 7.42 -21.35
C GLU A 445 -24.68 5.97 -21.35
N THR A 446 -24.80 5.28 -20.22
CA THR A 446 -24.40 3.87 -20.08
C THR A 446 -25.26 2.95 -20.96
N GLU A 447 -26.57 3.21 -21.07
CA GLU A 447 -27.46 2.46 -21.97
C GLU A 447 -27.12 2.69 -23.46
N LYS A 448 -26.72 3.91 -23.85
CA LYS A 448 -26.21 4.18 -25.21
C LYS A 448 -24.89 3.45 -25.47
N GLU A 449 -23.99 3.41 -24.50
CA GLU A 449 -22.71 2.70 -24.61
C GLU A 449 -22.91 1.19 -24.78
N ILE A 450 -23.85 0.59 -24.02
CA ILE A 450 -24.24 -0.82 -24.21
C ILE A 450 -24.72 -1.07 -25.64
N ALA A 451 -25.58 -0.21 -26.18
CA ALA A 451 -26.10 -0.37 -27.55
C ALA A 451 -24.99 -0.29 -28.61
N GLN A 452 -24.00 0.60 -28.42
CA GLN A 452 -22.84 0.73 -29.30
C GLN A 452 -21.94 -0.52 -29.24
N LEU A 453 -21.64 -1.02 -28.04
CA LEU A 453 -20.84 -2.22 -27.84
C LEU A 453 -21.52 -3.45 -28.46
N GLU A 454 -22.83 -3.61 -28.28
CA GLU A 454 -23.59 -4.69 -28.92
C GLU A 454 -23.59 -4.59 -30.45
N GLN A 455 -23.69 -3.38 -30.99
CA GLN A 455 -23.62 -3.17 -32.45
C GLN A 455 -22.25 -3.55 -33.00
N ARG A 456 -21.18 -3.18 -32.31
CA ARG A 456 -19.80 -3.53 -32.69
C ARG A 456 -19.56 -5.04 -32.59
N LEU A 457 -20.13 -5.69 -31.57
CA LEU A 457 -20.08 -7.15 -31.43
C LEU A 457 -20.80 -7.89 -32.56
N ARG A 458 -21.93 -7.33 -33.04
CA ARG A 458 -22.66 -7.85 -34.21
C ARG A 458 -21.85 -7.69 -35.50
N GLN A 459 -21.15 -6.57 -35.67
CA GLN A 459 -20.30 -6.33 -36.85
C GLN A 459 -19.11 -7.28 -36.96
N LEU A 460 -18.60 -7.81 -35.84
CA LEU A 460 -17.54 -8.83 -35.79
C LEU A 460 -18.07 -10.28 -35.91
N SER A 461 -19.38 -10.46 -36.05
CA SER A 461 -20.02 -11.78 -36.20
C SER A 461 -20.51 -12.08 -37.61
N LEU A 462 -20.32 -11.14 -38.54
CA LEU A 462 -20.52 -11.25 -39.99
C LEU A 462 -19.16 -11.39 -40.67
#